data_AF-A0A6I0EH03-F1
#
_entry.id   AF-A0A6I0EH03-F1
#
_cell.length_a   1.000
_cell.length_b   1.000
_cell.length_c   1.000
_cell.angle_alpha   90.00
_cell.angle_beta   90.00
_cell.angle_gamma   90.00
#
_symmetry.space_group_name_H-M   'P 1'
#
loop_
_entity.id
_entity.type
_entity.pdbx_description
1 polymer ?
#
loop_
_entity_poly.entity_id
_entity_poly.type
_entity_poly.pdbx_seq_one_letter_code
_entity_poly.pdbx_strand_id
1 'polypeptide(L)'
;MEIQVTERRSRTRRKKTGVNIALSPDFDVRRILLPLYRHGKLPTAYLLAFRGGSYTAGRNRLTKLYHETAGENAHLIHRISPNWRYINPLYRDELYDLGEKGEDILRQAGLIGEYQNPLQQKARMREMVNLPHAVMISTTTASIELAAQKFGTHRFFSWDEVLEHMQPEHLDTSEVPFAMQADIGYRFDDRLERKSYKLIPDGVFVLKDQASSEAVGFAVEAENRKQSGASNLMHTSFLKTFLGYRSITRANAHRPIFGEKTSLMVLVVTRSQRKIEEMKKIIMQATDNKGSALFCFRHIPVLGSPEAAPKPDQTLFTGAWERAGHPPFYLHTLSDKPHR
;
A
#
# COMPACT_ATOMS: atom_id res chain seq x y z
N MET A 1 13.19 50.54 11.70
CA MET A 1 13.25 49.33 10.84
C MET A 1 12.40 48.26 11.53
N GLU A 2 11.12 48.17 11.19
CA GLU A 2 10.22 47.18 11.79
C GLU A 2 10.58 45.79 11.30
N ILE A 3 11.05 44.95 12.22
CA ILE A 3 11.22 43.52 11.98
C ILE A 3 9.80 42.94 11.97
N GLN A 4 9.21 42.79 10.78
CA GLN A 4 8.01 41.97 10.61
C GLN A 4 8.37 40.52 10.97
N VAL A 5 8.10 40.14 12.21
CA VAL A 5 8.12 38.74 12.63
C VAL A 5 6.98 38.06 11.87
N THR A 6 7.33 37.37 10.78
CA THR A 6 6.37 36.56 10.04
C THR A 6 5.91 35.43 10.94
N GLU A 7 4.70 35.54 11.47
CA GLU A 7 4.09 34.48 12.28
C GLU A 7 4.18 33.14 11.54
N ARG A 8 4.81 32.16 12.20
CA ARG A 8 4.91 30.81 11.66
C ARG A 8 3.50 30.22 11.53
N ARG A 9 3.13 29.82 10.32
CA ARG A 9 1.80 29.23 10.04
C ARG A 9 1.58 27.97 10.88
N SER A 10 0.37 27.82 11.42
CA SER A 10 -0.02 26.64 12.19
C SER A 10 0.12 25.36 11.36
N ARG A 11 0.58 24.28 11.99
CA ARG A 11 0.69 22.96 11.35
C ARG A 11 -0.67 22.28 11.18
N THR A 12 -1.63 22.62 12.04
CA THR A 12 -2.91 21.90 12.19
C THR A 12 -4.12 22.71 11.75
N ARG A 13 -3.99 24.04 11.65
CA ARG A 13 -5.07 24.93 11.24
C ARG A 13 -4.73 25.58 9.91
N ARG A 14 -5.59 25.38 8.91
CA ARG A 14 -5.48 26.09 7.62
C ARG A 14 -5.66 27.60 7.85
N LYS A 15 -4.89 28.40 7.12
CA LYS A 15 -4.91 29.88 7.14
C LYS A 15 -4.49 30.32 5.75
N LYS A 16 -5.46 30.81 4.97
CA LYS A 16 -5.22 31.37 3.63
C LYS A 16 -4.43 32.66 3.78
N THR A 17 -3.51 32.92 2.87
CA THR A 17 -2.75 34.18 2.84
C THR A 17 -3.00 35.01 1.60
N GLY A 18 -3.84 34.52 0.69
CA GLY A 18 -4.18 35.21 -0.56
C GLY A 18 -3.16 34.96 -1.67
N VAL A 19 -2.16 34.11 -1.44
CA VAL A 19 -1.19 33.74 -2.48
C VAL A 19 -1.89 32.83 -3.47
N ASN A 20 -1.98 33.28 -4.73
CA ASN A 20 -2.48 32.43 -5.80
C ASN A 20 -1.46 31.32 -6.09
N ILE A 21 -1.88 30.05 -5.99
CA ILE A 21 -1.01 28.91 -6.26
C ILE A 21 -1.28 28.41 -7.67
N ALA A 22 -0.40 28.74 -8.62
CA ALA A 22 -0.33 28.03 -9.88
C ALA A 22 0.23 26.61 -9.64
N LEU A 23 -0.48 25.58 -10.11
CA LEU A 23 -0.07 24.18 -9.98
C LEU A 23 0.87 23.80 -11.13
N SER A 24 2.00 23.19 -10.79
CA SER A 24 2.90 22.57 -11.76
C SER A 24 2.37 21.18 -12.13
N PRO A 25 2.10 20.90 -13.42
CA PRO A 25 1.67 19.57 -13.86
C PRO A 25 2.66 18.47 -13.45
N ASP A 26 3.96 18.70 -13.61
CA ASP A 26 4.96 17.68 -13.31
C ASP A 26 5.21 17.51 -11.82
N PHE A 27 5.34 18.61 -11.07
CA PHE A 27 5.71 18.51 -9.66
C PHE A 27 4.52 18.34 -8.73
N ASP A 28 3.46 19.12 -8.89
CA ASP A 28 2.32 19.05 -7.97
C ASP A 28 1.37 17.94 -8.39
N VAL A 29 0.98 17.89 -9.66
CA VAL A 29 -0.02 16.93 -10.12
C VAL A 29 0.58 15.52 -10.18
N ARG A 30 1.62 15.30 -10.99
CA ARG A 30 2.20 13.96 -11.20
C ARG A 30 3.05 13.43 -10.04
N ARG A 31 3.67 14.30 -9.23
CA ARG A 31 4.64 13.87 -8.19
C ARG A 31 4.22 14.17 -6.75
N ILE A 32 3.06 14.78 -6.52
CA ILE A 32 2.48 14.93 -5.17
C ILE A 32 1.05 14.36 -5.13
N LEU A 33 0.14 14.86 -5.97
CA LEU A 33 -1.26 14.44 -5.95
C LEU A 33 -1.42 12.98 -6.41
N LEU A 34 -0.81 12.61 -7.54
CA LEU A 34 -0.92 11.25 -8.06
C LEU A 34 -0.36 10.18 -7.10
N PRO A 35 0.82 10.35 -6.45
CA PRO A 35 1.26 9.43 -5.40
C PRO A 35 0.30 9.31 -4.22
N LEU A 36 -0.36 10.40 -3.80
CA LEU A 36 -1.39 10.35 -2.76
C LEU A 36 -2.64 9.58 -3.22
N TYR A 37 -3.03 9.73 -4.49
CA TYR A 37 -4.09 8.92 -5.07
C TYR A 37 -3.72 7.43 -5.10
N ARG A 38 -2.52 7.09 -5.55
CA ARG A 38 -2.07 5.70 -5.72
C ARG A 38 -1.86 4.98 -4.40
N HIS A 39 -1.15 5.61 -3.47
CA HIS A 39 -0.75 4.93 -2.22
C HIS A 39 -1.63 5.30 -1.04
N GLY A 40 -2.47 6.33 -1.14
CA GLY A 40 -3.22 6.87 -0.01
C GLY A 40 -2.35 7.78 0.86
N LYS A 41 -2.37 7.54 2.18
CA LYS A 41 -1.79 8.46 3.16
C LYS A 41 -0.27 8.35 3.21
N LEU A 42 0.44 9.42 2.89
CA LEU A 42 1.91 9.42 2.82
C LEU A 42 2.57 10.46 3.74
N PRO A 43 3.67 10.11 4.43
CA PRO A 43 4.49 11.07 5.15
C PRO A 43 5.19 12.06 4.21
N THR A 44 5.59 13.23 4.72
CA THR A 44 6.36 14.24 3.96
C THR A 44 7.56 13.62 3.26
N ALA A 45 8.34 12.76 3.93
CA ALA A 45 9.54 12.15 3.36
C ALA A 45 9.26 11.41 2.03
N TYR A 46 8.11 10.75 1.90
CA TYR A 46 7.70 10.06 0.68
C TYR A 46 7.31 11.04 -0.42
N LEU A 47 6.49 12.05 -0.11
CA LEU A 47 6.10 13.06 -1.10
C LEU A 47 7.30 13.85 -1.62
N LEU A 48 8.27 14.14 -0.75
CA LEU A 48 9.51 14.79 -1.17
C LEU A 48 10.39 13.87 -2.03
N ALA A 49 10.40 12.56 -1.76
CA ALA A 49 11.10 11.59 -2.58
C ALA A 49 10.50 11.48 -3.99
N PHE A 50 9.17 11.43 -4.12
CA PHE A 50 8.50 11.44 -5.43
C PHE A 50 8.71 12.77 -6.18
N ARG A 51 8.59 13.90 -5.48
CA ARG A 51 8.80 15.23 -6.07
C ARG A 51 10.22 15.40 -6.60
N GLY A 52 11.21 14.97 -5.81
CA GLY A 52 12.61 15.28 -6.01
C GLY A 52 12.97 16.74 -5.73
N GLY A 53 14.25 17.07 -5.95
CA GLY A 53 14.79 18.42 -5.78
C GLY A 53 14.99 18.83 -4.31
N SER A 54 14.99 20.15 -4.06
CA SER A 54 15.26 20.70 -2.72
C SER A 54 14.19 20.34 -1.69
N TYR A 55 14.64 19.76 -0.57
CA TYR A 55 13.82 19.39 0.59
C TYR A 55 13.03 20.60 1.14
N THR A 56 13.70 21.72 1.35
CA THR A 56 13.10 22.95 1.89
C THR A 56 12.04 23.50 0.93
N ALA A 57 12.33 23.55 -0.37
CA ALA A 57 11.39 24.01 -1.37
C ALA A 57 10.14 23.12 -1.43
N GLY A 58 10.31 21.80 -1.39
CA GLY A 58 9.20 20.85 -1.38
C GLY A 58 8.34 20.96 -0.12
N ARG A 59 8.94 21.09 1.07
CA ARG A 59 8.17 21.27 2.31
C ARG A 59 7.39 22.59 2.33
N ASN A 60 7.99 23.67 1.82
CA ASN A 60 7.30 24.94 1.64
C ASN A 60 6.15 24.80 0.63
N ARG A 61 6.34 24.01 -0.43
CA ARG A 61 5.30 23.74 -1.41
C ARG A 61 4.13 22.98 -0.81
N LEU A 62 4.37 21.89 -0.07
CA LEU A 62 3.32 21.14 0.65
C LEU A 62 2.55 22.03 1.64
N THR A 63 3.26 22.94 2.32
CA THR A 63 2.64 23.94 3.19
C THR A 63 1.70 24.85 2.40
N LYS A 64 2.10 25.36 1.24
CA LYS A 64 1.24 26.18 0.39
C LYS A 64 0.01 25.39 -0.08
N LEU A 65 0.21 24.18 -0.63
CA LEU A 65 -0.87 23.31 -1.11
C LEU A 65 -1.92 23.01 -0.03
N TYR A 66 -1.51 22.91 1.24
CA TYR A 66 -2.43 22.77 2.37
C TYR A 66 -3.09 24.10 2.77
N HIS A 67 -2.36 25.20 2.88
CA HIS A 67 -2.91 26.43 3.46
C HIS A 67 -3.78 27.24 2.51
N GLU A 68 -3.47 27.33 1.22
CA GLU A 68 -4.14 28.32 0.36
C GLU A 68 -5.52 27.87 -0.13
N THR A 69 -5.93 26.62 0.14
CA THR A 69 -7.33 26.19 -0.01
C THR A 69 -8.17 26.43 1.25
N ALA A 70 -7.69 27.20 2.24
CA ALA A 70 -8.50 27.50 3.42
C ALA A 70 -9.73 28.35 3.04
N GLY A 71 -10.90 27.98 3.56
CA GLY A 71 -12.17 28.64 3.24
C GLY A 71 -12.78 28.19 1.90
N GLU A 72 -12.15 27.26 1.19
CA GLU A 72 -12.76 26.57 0.06
C GLU A 72 -13.53 25.33 0.54
N ASN A 73 -14.60 24.95 -0.17
CA ASN A 73 -15.40 23.76 0.14
C ASN A 73 -14.68 22.44 -0.19
N ALA A 74 -13.60 22.50 -0.97
CA ALA A 74 -12.79 21.36 -1.37
C ALA A 74 -11.30 21.71 -1.25
N HIS A 75 -10.45 20.71 -0.98
CA HIS A 75 -9.04 20.94 -0.70
C HIS A 75 -8.13 20.15 -1.65
N LEU A 76 -6.92 20.65 -1.89
CA LEU A 76 -5.92 19.94 -2.73
C LEU A 76 -5.34 18.74 -1.98
N ILE A 77 -4.92 18.98 -0.75
CA ILE A 77 -4.38 17.96 0.16
C ILE A 77 -4.87 18.23 1.58
N HIS A 78 -5.00 17.17 2.35
CA HIS A 78 -5.26 17.21 3.79
C HIS A 78 -3.98 16.94 4.57
N ARG A 79 -3.88 17.52 5.78
CA ARG A 79 -2.89 17.13 6.79
C ARG A 79 -3.64 16.45 7.91
N ILE A 80 -3.28 15.20 8.19
CA ILE A 80 -3.96 14.40 9.19
C ILE A 80 -3.51 14.85 10.58
N SER A 81 -4.49 15.10 11.45
CA SER A 81 -4.26 15.68 12.76
C SER A 81 -3.33 14.81 13.62
N PRO A 82 -2.40 15.43 14.36
CA PRO A 82 -1.46 14.77 15.26
C PRO A 82 -2.09 14.17 16.54
N ASN A 83 -3.38 13.87 16.58
CA ASN A 83 -4.02 13.21 17.75
C ASN A 83 -3.99 11.66 17.70
N TRP A 84 -3.18 11.07 16.82
CA TRP A 84 -2.73 9.69 17.00
C TRP A 84 -2.04 9.48 18.35
N ARG A 85 -2.62 8.63 19.19
CA ARG A 85 -2.13 8.33 20.55
C ARG A 85 -0.79 7.59 20.60
N TYR A 86 -0.19 7.23 19.47
CA TYR A 86 0.84 6.18 19.42
C TYR A 86 2.23 6.63 18.95
N ILE A 87 2.44 7.90 18.59
CA ILE A 87 3.78 8.38 18.16
C ILE A 87 4.13 9.66 18.90
N ASN A 88 5.38 9.82 19.32
CA ASN A 88 5.84 10.99 20.06
C ASN A 88 5.76 12.26 19.19
N PRO A 89 5.08 13.34 19.63
CA PRO A 89 4.97 14.64 18.95
C PRO A 89 6.27 15.24 18.41
N LEU A 90 7.40 14.96 19.05
CA LEU A 90 8.71 15.54 18.75
C LEU A 90 9.36 14.95 17.48
N TYR A 91 9.00 13.73 17.11
CA TYR A 91 9.62 12.99 15.99
C TYR A 91 8.69 12.79 14.80
N ARG A 92 7.59 13.55 14.74
CA ARG A 92 6.51 13.36 13.76
C ARG A 92 6.79 14.06 12.44
N ASP A 93 6.83 13.26 11.39
CA ASP A 93 6.62 13.80 10.05
C ASP A 93 5.13 14.07 9.82
N GLU A 94 4.82 15.05 8.98
CA GLU A 94 3.42 15.34 8.62
C GLU A 94 2.88 14.23 7.73
N LEU A 95 1.66 13.76 8.02
CA LEU A 95 0.97 12.78 7.20
C LEU A 95 -0.05 13.50 6.33
N TYR A 96 0.01 13.24 5.03
CA TYR A 96 -0.84 13.87 4.03
C TYR A 96 -1.82 12.87 3.44
N ASP A 97 -2.98 13.37 3.05
CA ASP A 97 -3.98 12.64 2.26
C ASP A 97 -4.39 13.51 1.06
N LEU A 98 -4.90 12.87 0.01
CA LEU A 98 -5.46 13.57 -1.13
C LEU A 98 -6.76 14.28 -0.71
N GLY A 99 -6.94 15.53 -1.12
CA GLY A 99 -8.21 16.22 -0.98
C GLY A 99 -9.05 16.15 -2.26
N GLU A 100 -10.33 16.46 -2.14
CA GLU A 100 -11.35 16.32 -3.17
C GLU A 100 -10.99 17.13 -4.43
N LYS A 101 -10.53 18.37 -4.24
CA LYS A 101 -10.07 19.23 -5.34
C LYS A 101 -8.83 18.65 -6.03
N GLY A 102 -7.95 18.00 -5.26
CA GLY A 102 -6.77 17.33 -5.81
C GLY A 102 -7.15 16.14 -6.69
N GLU A 103 -8.16 15.38 -6.29
CA GLU A 103 -8.74 14.29 -7.08
C GLU A 103 -9.39 14.81 -8.38
N ASP A 104 -10.17 15.90 -8.30
CA ASP A 104 -10.77 16.51 -9.49
C ASP A 104 -9.71 16.98 -10.49
N ILE A 105 -8.60 17.55 -10.03
CA ILE A 105 -7.49 17.96 -10.88
C ILE A 105 -6.85 16.75 -11.58
N LEU A 106 -6.70 15.62 -10.87
CA LEU A 106 -6.16 14.40 -11.46
C LEU A 106 -7.10 13.84 -12.54
N ARG A 107 -8.42 13.86 -12.32
CA ARG A 107 -9.43 13.45 -13.32
C ARG A 107 -9.40 14.36 -14.53
N GLN A 108 -9.41 15.68 -14.32
CA GLN A 108 -9.34 16.67 -15.40
C GLN A 108 -8.06 16.55 -16.23
N ALA A 109 -6.95 16.14 -15.60
CA ALA A 109 -5.69 15.88 -16.29
C ALA A 109 -5.64 14.51 -17.01
N GLY A 110 -6.70 13.70 -16.92
CA GLY A 110 -6.76 12.35 -17.50
C GLY A 110 -5.75 11.38 -16.88
N LEU A 111 -5.35 11.61 -15.62
CA LEU A 111 -4.35 10.78 -14.93
C LEU A 111 -4.96 9.70 -14.05
N ILE A 112 -6.25 9.81 -13.74
CA ILE A 112 -6.99 8.81 -12.96
C ILE A 112 -8.38 8.66 -13.57
N GLY A 113 -8.92 7.44 -13.49
CA GLY A 113 -10.29 7.14 -13.90
C GLY A 113 -11.35 7.48 -12.84
N GLU A 114 -12.53 6.88 -12.99
CA GLU A 114 -13.66 7.06 -12.07
C GLU A 114 -13.54 6.23 -10.78
N TYR A 115 -12.59 5.29 -10.72
CA TYR A 115 -12.42 4.40 -9.59
C TYR A 115 -11.88 5.13 -8.37
N GLN A 116 -12.48 4.84 -7.21
CA GLN A 116 -11.95 5.31 -5.93
C GLN A 116 -10.82 4.40 -5.45
N ASN A 117 -9.86 4.98 -4.73
CA ASN A 117 -8.76 4.22 -4.14
C ASN A 117 -9.30 3.12 -3.18
N PRO A 118 -9.02 1.83 -3.41
CA PRO A 118 -9.45 0.73 -2.54
C PRO A 118 -8.94 0.85 -1.10
N LEU A 119 -7.75 1.46 -0.91
CA LEU A 119 -7.19 1.77 0.41
C LEU A 119 -8.04 2.81 1.14
N GLN A 120 -8.60 3.78 0.42
CA GLN A 120 -9.50 4.79 0.99
C GLN A 120 -10.90 4.20 1.25
N GLN A 121 -11.41 3.32 0.39
CA GLN A 121 -12.67 2.60 0.61
C GLN A 121 -12.62 1.73 1.88
N LYS A 122 -11.54 0.96 2.08
CA LYS A 122 -11.33 0.18 3.32
C LYS A 122 -11.18 1.08 4.56
N ALA A 123 -10.57 2.25 4.41
CA ALA A 123 -10.39 3.20 5.52
C ALA A 123 -11.71 3.83 5.98
N ARG A 124 -12.59 4.23 5.05
CA ARG A 124 -13.92 4.82 5.33
C ARG A 124 -14.81 3.88 6.17
N MET A 125 -14.62 2.57 6.05
CA MET A 125 -15.39 1.60 6.83
C MET A 125 -14.98 1.50 8.32
N ARG A 126 -13.77 1.94 8.73
CA ARG A 126 -13.23 1.82 10.12
C ARG A 126 -12.18 2.90 10.43
N GLU A 127 -12.60 4.15 10.57
CA GLU A 127 -11.75 5.34 10.34
C GLU A 127 -10.65 5.70 11.35
N MET A 128 -10.59 5.18 12.59
CA MET A 128 -9.52 5.57 13.55
C MET A 128 -8.61 4.43 14.03
N VAL A 129 -9.06 3.17 14.02
CA VAL A 129 -8.27 2.04 14.53
C VAL A 129 -7.25 1.53 13.49
N ASN A 130 -7.45 1.88 12.21
CA ASN A 130 -6.70 1.34 11.08
C ASN A 130 -5.62 2.27 10.50
N LEU A 131 -5.40 3.48 11.02
CA LEU A 131 -4.41 4.40 10.45
C LEU A 131 -2.98 3.81 10.38
N PRO A 132 -2.44 3.16 11.43
CA PRO A 132 -1.10 2.57 11.36
C PRO A 132 -1.01 1.40 10.35
N HIS A 133 -2.12 0.72 10.11
CA HIS A 133 -2.23 -0.35 9.10
C HIS A 133 -2.28 0.25 7.69
N ALA A 134 -3.11 1.27 7.46
CA ALA A 134 -3.17 2.00 6.20
C ALA A 134 -1.82 2.59 5.82
N VAL A 135 -1.17 3.31 6.74
CA VAL A 135 0.17 3.90 6.50
C VAL A 135 1.20 2.81 6.17
N MET A 136 1.11 1.63 6.79
CA MET A 136 2.02 0.52 6.49
C MET A 136 1.85 0.02 5.04
N ILE A 137 0.62 -0.08 4.54
CA ILE A 137 0.37 -0.44 3.13
C ILE A 137 0.88 0.66 2.19
N SER A 138 0.51 1.91 2.48
CA SER A 138 0.88 3.09 1.69
C SER A 138 2.40 3.23 1.55
N THR A 139 3.11 3.17 2.68
CA THR A 139 4.57 3.33 2.70
C THR A 139 5.31 2.12 2.12
N THR A 140 4.76 0.91 2.24
CA THR A 140 5.32 -0.30 1.59
C THR A 140 5.24 -0.16 0.07
N THR A 141 4.05 0.06 -0.48
CA THR A 141 3.86 0.18 -1.94
C THR A 141 4.61 1.38 -2.52
N ALA A 142 4.58 2.53 -1.84
CA ALA A 142 5.32 3.72 -2.27
C ALA A 142 6.85 3.51 -2.25
N SER A 143 7.38 2.79 -1.27
CA SER A 143 8.83 2.49 -1.23
C SER A 143 9.24 1.59 -2.40
N ILE A 144 8.40 0.61 -2.73
CA ILE A 144 8.63 -0.29 -3.86
C ILE A 144 8.57 0.49 -5.18
N GLU A 145 7.56 1.36 -5.37
CA GLU A 145 7.47 2.20 -6.58
C GLU A 145 8.68 3.13 -6.72
N LEU A 146 9.02 3.89 -5.66
CA LEU A 146 10.17 4.78 -5.66
C LEU A 146 11.48 4.05 -5.97
N ALA A 147 11.66 2.85 -5.41
CA ALA A 147 12.83 2.03 -5.70
C ALA A 147 12.81 1.54 -7.15
N ALA A 148 11.71 0.96 -7.64
CA ALA A 148 11.58 0.50 -9.02
C ALA A 148 11.89 1.63 -10.02
N GLN A 149 11.35 2.83 -9.80
CA GLN A 149 11.64 4.02 -10.60
C GLN A 149 13.13 4.38 -10.58
N LYS A 150 13.77 4.35 -9.41
CA LYS A 150 15.19 4.66 -9.26
C LYS A 150 16.10 3.63 -9.93
N PHE A 151 15.78 2.35 -9.82
CA PHE A 151 16.56 1.27 -10.43
C PHE A 151 16.36 1.19 -11.95
N GLY A 152 15.18 1.58 -12.44
CA GLY A 152 14.88 1.64 -13.87
C GLY A 152 14.76 0.29 -14.58
N THR A 153 14.93 -0.83 -13.88
CA THR A 153 14.83 -2.18 -14.47
C THR A 153 13.41 -2.70 -14.53
N HIS A 154 12.51 -2.15 -13.73
CA HIS A 154 11.13 -2.60 -13.61
C HIS A 154 10.17 -1.42 -13.75
N ARG A 155 9.03 -1.65 -14.40
CA ARG A 155 7.89 -0.75 -14.36
C ARG A 155 6.94 -1.20 -13.25
N PHE A 156 6.65 -0.28 -12.33
CA PHE A 156 5.59 -0.43 -11.34
C PHE A 156 4.26 -0.03 -11.95
N PHE A 157 3.30 -0.94 -11.93
CA PHE A 157 1.91 -0.69 -12.29
C PHE A 157 1.11 -0.60 -10.99
N SER A 158 0.62 0.59 -10.72
CA SER A 158 -0.24 0.90 -9.58
C SER A 158 -1.60 0.19 -9.67
N TRP A 159 -2.37 0.18 -8.59
CA TRP A 159 -3.67 -0.51 -8.56
C TRP A 159 -4.65 0.06 -9.59
N ASP A 160 -4.63 1.37 -9.82
CA ASP A 160 -5.44 2.06 -10.83
C ASP A 160 -5.07 1.61 -12.23
N GLU A 161 -3.76 1.54 -12.53
CA GLU A 161 -3.29 0.98 -13.80
C GLU A 161 -3.68 -0.50 -13.94
N VAL A 162 -3.68 -1.30 -12.86
CA VAL A 162 -4.16 -2.68 -12.91
C VAL A 162 -5.63 -2.73 -13.31
N LEU A 163 -6.49 -1.88 -12.73
CA LEU A 163 -7.91 -1.82 -13.08
C LEU A 163 -8.16 -1.41 -14.53
N GLU A 164 -7.41 -0.44 -15.03
CA GLU A 164 -7.51 0.01 -16.42
C GLU A 164 -7.21 -1.12 -17.43
N HIS A 165 -6.40 -2.11 -17.02
CA HIS A 165 -6.06 -3.27 -17.85
C HIS A 165 -6.94 -4.49 -17.60
N MET A 166 -7.86 -4.45 -16.62
CA MET A 166 -8.83 -5.51 -16.40
C MET A 166 -9.88 -5.52 -17.51
N GLN A 167 -10.33 -6.70 -17.90
CA GLN A 167 -11.42 -6.82 -18.87
C GLN A 167 -12.73 -6.29 -18.27
N PRO A 168 -13.58 -5.57 -19.03
CA PRO A 168 -14.80 -4.95 -18.53
C PRO A 168 -15.75 -5.91 -17.79
N GLU A 169 -15.86 -7.16 -18.24
CA GLU A 169 -16.67 -8.21 -17.61
C GLU A 169 -16.18 -8.63 -16.21
N HIS A 170 -14.96 -8.23 -15.84
CA HIS A 170 -14.36 -8.49 -14.53
C HIS A 170 -14.36 -7.26 -13.62
N LEU A 171 -14.75 -6.10 -14.16
CA LEU A 171 -14.95 -4.87 -13.42
C LEU A 171 -16.37 -4.87 -12.85
N ASP A 172 -16.57 -5.60 -11.74
CA ASP A 172 -17.81 -5.45 -10.96
C ASP A 172 -17.75 -4.12 -10.20
N THR A 173 -18.46 -3.11 -10.71
CA THR A 173 -18.53 -1.77 -10.14
C THR A 173 -19.32 -1.70 -8.83
N SER A 174 -20.01 -2.78 -8.45
CA SER A 174 -20.76 -2.91 -7.19
C SER A 174 -19.96 -3.59 -6.07
N GLU A 175 -18.89 -4.32 -6.41
CA GLU A 175 -17.98 -4.97 -5.47
C GLU A 175 -16.63 -4.23 -5.35
N VAL A 176 -15.84 -4.58 -4.32
CA VAL A 176 -14.45 -4.08 -4.20
C VAL A 176 -13.63 -4.70 -5.34
N PRO A 177 -13.03 -3.92 -6.26
CA PRO A 177 -12.53 -4.42 -7.55
C PRO A 177 -11.48 -5.55 -7.53
N PHE A 178 -10.87 -5.80 -6.37
CA PHE A 178 -9.83 -6.83 -6.18
C PHE A 178 -10.30 -8.01 -5.32
N ALA A 179 -11.62 -8.15 -5.14
CA ALA A 179 -12.22 -9.26 -4.42
C ALA A 179 -12.09 -10.57 -5.21
N MET A 180 -11.30 -11.50 -4.69
CA MET A 180 -11.07 -12.81 -5.31
C MET A 180 -11.84 -13.91 -4.58
N GLN A 181 -12.53 -14.75 -5.33
CA GLN A 181 -13.26 -15.89 -4.77
C GLN A 181 -12.29 -16.93 -4.18
N ALA A 182 -12.50 -17.29 -2.92
CA ALA A 182 -11.69 -18.28 -2.20
C ALA A 182 -12.58 -19.38 -1.60
N ASP A 183 -12.28 -20.62 -1.96
CA ASP A 183 -12.98 -21.82 -1.50
C ASP A 183 -12.00 -22.72 -0.77
N ILE A 184 -12.01 -22.61 0.56
CA ILE A 184 -11.00 -23.24 1.41
C ILE A 184 -11.57 -24.42 2.18
N GLY A 185 -10.72 -25.40 2.44
CA GLY A 185 -10.99 -26.50 3.35
C GLY A 185 -9.77 -26.75 4.23
N TYR A 186 -10.00 -27.04 5.51
CA TYR A 186 -8.95 -27.36 6.46
C TYR A 186 -9.45 -28.32 7.54
N ARG A 187 -8.58 -29.27 7.93
CA ARG A 187 -8.87 -30.21 9.01
C ARG A 187 -8.25 -29.70 10.31
N PHE A 188 -9.08 -29.39 11.30
CA PHE A 188 -8.66 -29.12 12.67
C PHE A 188 -8.92 -30.36 13.48
N ASP A 189 -7.87 -31.00 13.99
CA ASP A 189 -7.96 -32.26 14.72
C ASP A 189 -8.88 -33.26 13.99
N ASP A 190 -10.04 -33.60 14.56
CA ASP A 190 -11.00 -34.54 13.98
C ASP A 190 -12.07 -33.89 13.07
N ARG A 191 -12.08 -32.57 12.92
CA ARG A 191 -13.10 -31.82 12.18
C ARG A 191 -12.58 -31.26 10.85
N LEU A 192 -13.23 -31.65 9.75
CA LEU A 192 -13.05 -30.97 8.47
C LEU A 192 -13.99 -29.76 8.38
N GLU A 193 -13.43 -28.58 8.18
CA GLU A 193 -14.19 -27.36 7.88
C GLU A 193 -14.00 -26.93 6.44
N ARG A 194 -15.05 -26.31 5.88
CA ARG A 194 -15.03 -25.66 4.56
C ARG A 194 -15.60 -24.26 4.67
N LYS A 195 -15.09 -23.35 3.85
CA LYS A 195 -15.58 -21.97 3.79
C LYS A 195 -15.39 -21.37 2.41
N SER A 196 -16.42 -20.70 1.93
CA SER A 196 -16.40 -19.89 0.73
C SER A 196 -16.51 -18.42 1.11
N TYR A 197 -15.66 -17.55 0.56
CA TYR A 197 -15.71 -16.11 0.78
C TYR A 197 -14.89 -15.35 -0.26
N LYS A 198 -15.16 -14.05 -0.41
CA LYS A 198 -14.32 -13.13 -1.18
C LYS A 198 -13.14 -12.65 -0.33
N LEU A 199 -11.92 -12.93 -0.77
CA LEU A 199 -10.69 -12.40 -0.18
C LEU A 199 -10.33 -11.09 -0.87
N ILE A 200 -10.09 -10.04 -0.09
CA ILE A 200 -9.72 -8.71 -0.61
C ILE A 200 -8.33 -8.35 -0.07
N PRO A 201 -7.28 -8.30 -0.92
CA PRO A 201 -5.94 -7.87 -0.52
C PRO A 201 -5.94 -6.50 0.14
N ASP A 202 -5.00 -6.25 1.05
CA ASP A 202 -4.84 -4.91 1.62
C ASP A 202 -4.31 -3.90 0.61
N GLY A 203 -3.43 -4.32 -0.30
CA GLY A 203 -3.02 -3.54 -1.47
C GLY A 203 -2.71 -4.45 -2.66
N VAL A 204 -2.66 -3.88 -3.87
CA VAL A 204 -2.28 -4.60 -5.09
C VAL A 204 -1.39 -3.74 -5.97
N PHE A 205 -0.49 -4.37 -6.72
CA PHE A 205 0.28 -3.76 -7.80
C PHE A 205 0.87 -4.86 -8.70
N VAL A 206 1.43 -4.48 -9.85
CA VAL A 206 2.20 -5.37 -10.72
C VAL A 206 3.61 -4.81 -10.90
N LEU A 207 4.63 -5.67 -10.86
CA LEU A 207 5.96 -5.34 -11.39
C LEU A 207 6.12 -6.05 -12.72
N LYS A 208 6.50 -5.27 -13.73
CA LYS A 208 6.89 -5.78 -15.03
C LYS A 208 8.36 -5.49 -15.24
N ASP A 209 9.14 -6.51 -15.54
CA ASP A 209 10.50 -6.33 -15.99
C ASP A 209 10.48 -5.54 -17.32
N GLN A 210 11.43 -4.63 -17.51
CA GLN A 210 11.53 -3.87 -18.76
C GLN A 210 12.35 -4.61 -19.83
N ALA A 211 13.29 -5.46 -19.42
CA ALA A 211 14.12 -6.26 -20.31
C ALA A 211 13.41 -7.54 -20.76
N SER A 212 12.63 -8.14 -19.87
CA SER A 212 11.80 -9.30 -20.18
C SER A 212 10.32 -8.91 -20.19
N SER A 213 9.47 -9.58 -20.98
CA SER A 213 8.01 -9.35 -20.91
C SER A 213 7.38 -9.99 -19.67
N GLU A 214 8.17 -10.34 -18.66
CA GLU A 214 7.68 -10.98 -17.45
C GLU A 214 6.98 -9.98 -16.52
N ALA A 215 5.84 -10.40 -15.98
CA ALA A 215 5.07 -9.65 -15.01
C ALA A 215 4.72 -10.53 -13.81
N VAL A 216 4.74 -9.94 -12.62
CA VAL A 216 4.28 -10.57 -11.39
C VAL A 216 3.31 -9.62 -10.71
N GLY A 217 2.11 -10.14 -10.42
CA GLY A 217 1.10 -9.47 -9.61
C GLY A 217 1.37 -9.71 -8.14
N PHE A 218 1.27 -8.65 -7.36
CA PHE A 218 1.51 -8.67 -5.93
C PHE A 218 0.25 -8.27 -5.18
N ALA A 219 -0.16 -9.11 -4.26
CA ALA A 219 -1.05 -8.74 -3.18
C ALA A 219 -0.22 -8.35 -1.95
N VAL A 220 -0.56 -7.26 -1.29
CA VAL A 220 0.06 -6.82 -0.04
C VAL A 220 -0.90 -7.11 1.10
N GLU A 221 -0.37 -7.71 2.18
CA GLU A 221 -1.06 -7.94 3.45
C GLU A 221 -0.26 -7.29 4.57
N ALA A 222 -0.88 -6.35 5.28
CA ALA A 222 -0.22 -5.60 6.33
C ALA A 222 -0.62 -6.15 7.71
N GLU A 223 0.18 -7.06 8.25
CA GLU A 223 -0.18 -7.75 9.49
C GLU A 223 0.07 -6.86 10.72
N ASN A 224 -1.01 -6.52 11.42
CA ASN A 224 -0.99 -5.67 12.61
C ASN A 224 -1.48 -6.41 13.87
N ARG A 225 -2.45 -7.35 13.76
CA ARG A 225 -3.19 -7.86 14.94
C ARG A 225 -3.90 -9.21 14.78
N LYS A 226 -4.01 -9.80 13.59
CA LYS A 226 -4.71 -11.08 13.40
C LYS A 226 -3.99 -12.15 14.22
N GLN A 227 -4.73 -13.07 14.84
CA GLN A 227 -4.11 -14.26 15.40
C GLN A 227 -3.44 -15.04 14.26
N SER A 228 -2.22 -15.54 14.49
CA SER A 228 -1.51 -16.31 13.47
C SER A 228 -2.30 -17.59 13.21
N GLY A 229 -2.49 -18.39 14.26
CA GLY A 229 -3.28 -19.62 14.23
C GLY A 229 -4.78 -19.36 14.31
N ALA A 230 -5.55 -20.41 14.07
CA ALA A 230 -7.00 -20.43 14.23
C ALA A 230 -7.43 -21.79 14.78
N SER A 231 -8.51 -21.81 15.56
CA SER A 231 -9.21 -23.05 15.96
C SER A 231 -10.40 -23.38 15.05
N ASN A 232 -10.71 -22.50 14.08
CA ASN A 232 -11.76 -22.66 13.06
C ASN A 232 -11.54 -21.69 11.89
N LEU A 233 -12.28 -21.87 10.78
CA LEU A 233 -12.28 -20.96 9.61
C LEU A 233 -13.24 -19.77 9.76
N MET A 234 -13.97 -19.68 10.87
CA MET A 234 -14.94 -18.62 11.09
C MET A 234 -14.27 -17.28 11.41
N HIS A 235 -13.23 -17.30 12.23
CA HIS A 235 -12.48 -16.10 12.58
C HIS A 235 -11.41 -15.71 11.54
N THR A 236 -11.05 -14.44 11.55
CA THR A 236 -9.95 -13.92 10.74
C THR A 236 -8.61 -14.33 11.37
N SER A 237 -7.84 -15.13 10.66
CA SER A 237 -6.51 -15.60 11.05
C SER A 237 -5.56 -15.60 9.86
N PHE A 238 -4.25 -15.67 10.13
CA PHE A 238 -3.28 -15.83 9.06
C PHE A 238 -3.47 -17.17 8.32
N LEU A 239 -3.79 -18.26 9.03
CA LEU A 239 -4.11 -19.55 8.40
C LEU A 239 -5.20 -19.41 7.33
N LYS A 240 -6.29 -18.70 7.65
CA LYS A 240 -7.37 -18.45 6.69
C LYS A 240 -6.89 -17.65 5.47
N THR A 241 -6.10 -16.60 5.67
CA THR A 241 -5.48 -15.83 4.57
C THR A 241 -4.59 -16.72 3.70
N PHE A 242 -3.73 -17.54 4.31
CA PHE A 242 -2.85 -18.48 3.61
C PHE A 242 -3.65 -19.46 2.73
N LEU A 243 -4.65 -20.12 3.31
CA LEU A 243 -5.50 -21.05 2.58
C LEU A 243 -6.27 -20.36 1.46
N GLY A 244 -6.75 -19.13 1.70
CA GLY A 244 -7.48 -18.34 0.71
C GLY A 244 -6.65 -18.05 -0.53
N TYR A 245 -5.46 -17.48 -0.36
CA TYR A 245 -4.55 -17.24 -1.49
C TYR A 245 -4.11 -18.52 -2.18
N ARG A 246 -3.86 -19.60 -1.43
CA ARG A 246 -3.53 -20.91 -2.03
C ARG A 246 -4.68 -21.43 -2.89
N SER A 247 -5.93 -21.27 -2.46
CA SER A 247 -7.11 -21.60 -3.26
C SER A 247 -7.20 -20.74 -4.53
N ILE A 248 -7.02 -19.42 -4.39
CA ILE A 248 -7.06 -18.45 -5.50
C ILE A 248 -6.02 -18.77 -6.56
N THR A 249 -4.78 -19.06 -6.16
CA THR A 249 -3.70 -19.40 -7.09
C THR A 249 -3.99 -20.72 -7.80
N ARG A 250 -4.44 -21.75 -7.08
CA ARG A 250 -4.80 -23.06 -7.66
C ARG A 250 -5.95 -22.97 -8.65
N ALA A 251 -6.96 -22.17 -8.34
CA ALA A 251 -8.12 -21.97 -9.20
C ALA A 251 -7.87 -20.94 -10.32
N ASN A 252 -6.67 -20.33 -10.40
CA ASN A 252 -6.36 -19.23 -11.31
C ASN A 252 -7.31 -18.02 -11.18
N ALA A 253 -8.00 -17.86 -10.04
CA ALA A 253 -9.00 -16.80 -9.82
C ALA A 253 -8.41 -15.37 -9.78
N HIS A 254 -7.08 -15.25 -9.82
CA HIS A 254 -6.34 -13.98 -9.86
C HIS A 254 -6.08 -13.48 -11.29
N ARG A 255 -6.19 -14.35 -12.32
CA ARG A 255 -5.90 -13.99 -13.71
C ARG A 255 -6.82 -12.92 -14.29
N PRO A 256 -8.14 -12.90 -13.98
CA PRO A 256 -9.02 -11.80 -14.36
C PRO A 256 -8.52 -10.42 -13.91
N ILE A 257 -7.78 -10.36 -12.80
CA ILE A 257 -7.28 -9.11 -12.20
C ILE A 257 -5.89 -8.76 -12.76
N PHE A 258 -4.97 -9.72 -12.78
CA PHE A 258 -3.56 -9.45 -13.09
C PHE A 258 -3.16 -9.78 -14.53
N GLY A 259 -4.03 -10.45 -15.29
CA GLY A 259 -3.80 -10.94 -16.64
C GLY A 259 -3.41 -12.43 -16.70
N GLU A 260 -3.73 -13.08 -17.82
CA GLU A 260 -3.60 -14.54 -18.01
C GLU A 260 -2.20 -15.12 -17.81
N LYS A 261 -1.17 -14.32 -18.07
CA LYS A 261 0.24 -14.76 -17.99
C LYS A 261 0.94 -14.32 -16.70
N THR A 262 0.23 -13.61 -15.82
CA THR A 262 0.80 -12.98 -14.64
C THR A 262 0.64 -13.88 -13.42
N SER A 263 1.75 -14.27 -12.80
CA SER A 263 1.73 -15.01 -11.54
C SER A 263 1.33 -14.09 -10.38
N LEU A 264 0.69 -14.66 -9.34
CA LEU A 264 0.40 -13.97 -8.09
C LEU A 264 1.44 -14.32 -7.01
N MET A 265 1.91 -13.30 -6.28
CA MET A 265 2.66 -13.43 -5.04
C MET A 265 2.04 -12.57 -3.93
N VAL A 266 2.22 -12.97 -2.68
CA VAL A 266 1.68 -12.26 -1.51
C VAL A 266 2.82 -11.71 -0.67
N LEU A 267 2.93 -10.39 -0.60
CA LEU A 267 3.87 -9.67 0.25
C LEU A 267 3.23 -9.43 1.62
N VAL A 268 3.77 -10.06 2.65
CA VAL A 268 3.34 -9.87 4.03
C VAL A 268 4.36 -9.00 4.75
N VAL A 269 3.91 -7.82 5.16
CA VAL A 269 4.71 -6.89 5.94
C VAL A 269 4.20 -6.82 7.38
N THR A 270 5.12 -6.82 8.33
CA THR A 270 4.77 -6.71 9.75
C THR A 270 5.87 -6.04 10.56
N ARG A 271 5.53 -5.60 11.77
CA ARG A 271 6.42 -4.93 12.72
C ARG A 271 7.12 -5.90 13.66
N SER A 272 6.94 -7.20 13.47
CA SER A 272 7.40 -8.23 14.40
C SER A 272 8.00 -9.40 13.66
N GLN A 273 9.32 -9.60 13.80
CA GLN A 273 9.98 -10.80 13.29
C GLN A 273 9.38 -12.07 13.91
N ARG A 274 9.05 -12.03 15.20
CA ARG A 274 8.37 -13.15 15.90
C ARG A 274 7.08 -13.56 15.17
N LYS A 275 6.33 -12.58 14.67
CA LYS A 275 5.09 -12.83 13.91
C LYS A 275 5.37 -13.51 12.57
N ILE A 276 6.44 -13.12 11.87
CA ILE A 276 6.89 -13.78 10.64
C ILE A 276 7.17 -15.26 10.90
N GLU A 277 7.90 -15.59 11.96
CA GLU A 277 8.21 -16.98 12.30
C GLU A 277 6.95 -17.80 12.65
N GLU A 278 6.00 -17.21 13.37
CA GLU A 278 4.69 -17.85 13.62
C GLU A 278 3.93 -18.13 12.32
N MET A 279 3.88 -17.16 11.41
CA MET A 279 3.21 -17.32 10.11
C MET A 279 3.91 -18.38 9.24
N LYS A 280 5.25 -18.38 9.21
CA LYS A 280 6.04 -19.41 8.52
C LYS A 280 5.76 -20.80 9.10
N LYS A 281 5.71 -20.94 10.43
CA LYS A 281 5.36 -22.21 11.10
C LYS A 281 3.98 -22.72 10.67
N ILE A 282 2.99 -21.84 10.55
CA ILE A 282 1.65 -22.21 10.09
C ILE A 282 1.66 -22.69 8.64
N ILE A 283 2.41 -22.01 7.75
CA ILE A 283 2.58 -22.49 6.38
C ILE A 283 3.20 -23.88 6.39
N MET A 284 4.31 -24.08 7.13
CA MET A 284 4.98 -25.38 7.20
C MET A 284 4.02 -26.47 7.68
N GLN A 285 3.22 -26.21 8.72
CA GLN A 285 2.22 -27.15 9.23
C GLN A 285 1.14 -27.47 8.18
N ALA A 286 0.57 -26.45 7.54
CA ALA A 286 -0.50 -26.61 6.54
C ALA A 286 -0.03 -27.18 5.19
N THR A 287 1.27 -27.46 5.05
CA THR A 287 1.90 -27.96 3.82
C THR A 287 2.78 -29.19 4.07
N ASP A 288 2.60 -29.88 5.21
CA ASP A 288 3.38 -31.07 5.57
C ASP A 288 4.89 -30.83 5.47
N ASN A 289 5.33 -29.67 6.00
CA ASN A 289 6.71 -29.17 5.98
C ASN A 289 7.31 -28.88 4.60
N LYS A 290 6.50 -28.80 3.54
CA LYS A 290 6.99 -28.40 2.20
C LYS A 290 7.18 -26.88 2.06
N GLY A 291 6.44 -26.09 2.83
CA GLY A 291 6.47 -24.63 2.74
C GLY A 291 5.61 -24.07 1.61
N SER A 292 5.84 -22.79 1.28
CA SER A 292 5.15 -22.12 0.18
C SER A 292 5.97 -20.99 -0.43
N ALA A 293 6.19 -21.05 -1.74
CA ALA A 293 6.82 -19.98 -2.52
C ALA A 293 5.89 -18.77 -2.79
N LEU A 294 4.59 -18.89 -2.47
CA LEU A 294 3.56 -17.87 -2.72
C LEU A 294 3.66 -16.67 -1.77
N PHE A 295 4.14 -16.90 -0.55
CA PHE A 295 4.19 -15.89 0.51
C PHE A 295 5.61 -15.41 0.76
N CYS A 296 5.79 -14.09 0.72
CA CYS A 296 7.04 -13.38 0.90
C CYS A 296 6.92 -12.47 2.12
N PHE A 297 7.77 -12.65 3.13
CA PHE A 297 7.71 -11.94 4.40
C PHE A 297 8.82 -10.91 4.53
N ARG A 298 8.48 -9.75 5.11
CA ARG A 298 9.46 -8.73 5.47
C ARG A 298 9.09 -8.06 6.80
N HIS A 299 10.08 -7.97 7.67
CA HIS A 299 9.97 -7.20 8.91
C HIS A 299 10.33 -5.73 8.64
N ILE A 300 9.43 -4.82 9.03
CA ILE A 300 9.63 -3.38 8.89
C ILE A 300 9.48 -2.71 10.27
N PRO A 301 10.57 -2.56 11.04
CA PRO A 301 10.52 -2.09 12.43
C PRO A 301 10.06 -0.63 12.53
N VAL A 302 10.45 0.20 11.55
CA VAL A 302 10.20 1.65 11.55
C VAL A 302 8.71 1.98 11.51
N LEU A 303 7.88 1.09 10.94
CA LEU A 303 6.45 1.31 10.92
C LEU A 303 5.82 1.13 12.31
N GLY A 304 6.50 0.45 13.24
CA GLY A 304 6.02 0.16 14.59
C GLY A 304 6.53 1.06 15.71
N SER A 305 7.57 1.85 15.49
CA SER A 305 8.17 2.68 16.54
C SER A 305 7.47 4.06 16.63
N PRO A 306 7.09 4.50 17.85
CA PRO A 306 6.65 5.87 18.14
C PRO A 306 7.70 6.96 17.88
N GLU A 307 8.93 6.58 17.53
CA GLU A 307 10.10 7.44 17.66
C GLU A 307 10.59 8.00 16.33
N ALA A 308 10.08 7.51 15.19
CA ALA A 308 10.43 8.06 13.88
C ALA A 308 9.34 7.80 12.84
N ALA A 309 9.08 8.79 11.98
CA ALA A 309 8.23 8.57 10.82
C ALA A 309 8.94 7.66 9.79
N PRO A 310 8.21 6.77 9.11
CA PRO A 310 8.79 5.94 8.07
C PRO A 310 9.36 6.81 6.94
N LYS A 311 10.55 6.43 6.48
CA LYS A 311 11.21 6.99 5.31
C LYS A 311 11.15 5.96 4.18
N PRO A 312 11.19 6.40 2.89
CA PRO A 312 11.29 5.48 1.77
C PRO A 312 12.41 4.46 1.96
N ASP A 313 12.07 3.17 1.89
CA ASP A 313 12.99 2.06 2.11
C ASP A 313 13.24 1.30 0.81
N GLN A 314 14.39 1.55 0.19
CA GLN A 314 14.80 0.88 -1.05
C GLN A 314 15.02 -0.63 -0.84
N THR A 315 15.28 -1.08 0.40
CA THR A 315 15.50 -2.48 0.69
C THR A 315 14.23 -3.32 0.57
N LEU A 316 13.04 -2.70 0.49
CA LEU A 316 11.81 -3.43 0.16
C LEU A 316 11.80 -3.93 -1.29
N PHE A 317 12.58 -3.33 -2.17
CA PHE A 317 12.72 -3.76 -3.55
C PHE A 317 13.98 -4.61 -3.78
N THR A 318 15.11 -4.21 -3.20
CA THR A 318 16.40 -4.89 -3.40
C THR A 318 16.69 -5.99 -2.39
N GLY A 319 16.09 -5.92 -1.21
CA GLY A 319 16.34 -6.84 -0.12
C GLY A 319 15.62 -8.17 -0.27
N ALA A 320 16.10 -9.14 0.51
CA ALA A 320 15.54 -10.48 0.57
C ALA A 320 14.16 -10.49 1.24
N TRP A 321 13.17 -11.10 0.59
CA TRP A 321 11.89 -11.43 1.19
C TRP A 321 11.90 -12.89 1.63
N GLU A 322 11.73 -13.13 2.93
CA GLU A 322 11.77 -14.48 3.48
C GLU A 322 10.60 -15.32 3.00
N ARG A 323 10.81 -16.63 2.82
CA ARG A 323 9.75 -17.58 2.47
C ARG A 323 9.79 -18.78 3.41
N ALA A 324 8.64 -19.41 3.63
CA ALA A 324 8.58 -20.64 4.43
C ALA A 324 9.00 -21.83 3.56
N GLY A 325 10.10 -22.51 3.91
CA GLY A 325 10.56 -23.71 3.19
C GLY A 325 11.19 -23.47 1.81
N HIS A 326 11.41 -22.22 1.40
CA HIS A 326 12.00 -21.85 0.11
C HIS A 326 13.09 -20.78 0.29
N PRO A 327 14.04 -20.64 -0.66
CA PRO A 327 15.01 -19.54 -0.67
C PRO A 327 14.31 -18.17 -0.65
N PRO A 328 14.94 -17.10 -0.16
CA PRO A 328 14.35 -15.77 -0.22
C PRO A 328 14.03 -15.33 -1.66
N PHE A 329 13.03 -14.47 -1.80
CA PHE A 329 12.65 -13.86 -3.07
C PHE A 329 13.16 -12.41 -3.15
N TYR A 330 13.51 -11.95 -4.35
CA TYR A 330 14.03 -10.60 -4.58
C TYR A 330 13.17 -9.91 -5.65
N LEU A 331 12.51 -8.80 -5.28
CA LEU A 331 11.58 -8.15 -6.21
C LEU A 331 12.28 -7.61 -7.46
N HIS A 332 13.53 -7.18 -7.32
CA HIS A 332 14.32 -6.60 -8.41
C HIS A 332 14.89 -7.60 -9.42
N THR A 333 14.73 -8.91 -9.19
CA THR A 333 15.13 -9.94 -10.17
C THR A 333 13.93 -10.66 -10.78
N LEU A 334 12.80 -10.72 -10.06
CA LEU A 334 11.60 -11.51 -10.40
C LEU A 334 11.84 -13.00 -10.72
N SER A 335 13.08 -13.48 -10.52
CA SER A 335 13.48 -14.88 -10.62
C SER A 335 12.92 -15.68 -9.44
N ASP A 336 12.66 -16.99 -9.63
CA ASP A 336 12.14 -17.90 -8.60
C ASP A 336 10.69 -17.66 -8.14
N LYS A 337 9.87 -17.05 -9.00
CA LYS A 337 8.40 -17.01 -8.82
C LYS A 337 7.79 -18.42 -8.90
N PRO A 338 6.69 -18.71 -8.18
CA PRO A 338 6.05 -20.01 -8.24
C PRO A 338 5.66 -20.37 -9.69
N HIS A 339 6.11 -21.56 -10.13
CA HIS A 339 5.76 -22.11 -11.44
C HIS A 339 4.27 -22.49 -11.51
N ARG A 340 3.73 -22.44 -12.74
CA ARG A 340 2.32 -22.64 -13.08
C ARG A 340 1.75 -23.98 -12.61
#